data_AF-A0A098G5T3-F1
#
_entry.id   AF-A0A098G5T3-F1
#
_cell.length_a   1.000
_cell.length_b   1.000
_cell.length_c   1.000
_cell.angle_alpha   90.00
_cell.angle_beta   90.00
_cell.angle_gamma   90.00
#
_symmetry.space_group_name_H-M   'P 1'
#
loop_
_entity.id
_entity.type
_entity.pdbx_description
1 polymer ?
#
loop_
_entity_poly.entity_id
_entity_poly.type
_entity_poly.pdbx_seq_one_letter_code
_entity_poly.pdbx_strand_id
1 'polypeptide(L)' 'MNDLFNLIALIIVFGVVLWLINAFIPMPGAIKSLLNVLVLIVLIIYILQFFGIVKTILPTIRILK' A
#
# COMPACT_ATOMS: atom_id res chain seq x y z
N MET A 1 -10.46 17.65 2.06
CA MET A 1 -11.39 16.59 2.52
C MET A 1 -11.20 15.33 1.68
N ASN A 2 -11.28 15.41 0.35
CA ASN A 2 -11.13 14.27 -0.57
C ASN A 2 -9.76 13.57 -0.49
N ASP A 3 -8.68 14.28 -0.15
CA ASP A 3 -7.32 13.70 -0.13
C ASP A 3 -7.11 12.68 1.00
N LEU A 4 -7.74 12.86 2.16
CA LEU A 4 -7.70 11.88 3.26
C LEU A 4 -8.51 10.62 2.90
N PHE A 5 -9.68 10.80 2.31
CA PHE A 5 -10.47 9.68 1.79
C PHE A 5 -9.71 8.92 0.69
N ASN A 6 -8.98 9.62 -0.17
CA ASN A 6 -8.13 9.00 -1.18
C ASN A 6 -6.97 8.21 -0.58
N LEU A 7 -6.32 8.73 0.48
CA LEU A 7 -5.28 8.01 1.21
C LEU A 7 -5.81 6.73 1.84
N ILE A 8 -6.95 6.82 2.54
CA ILE A 8 -7.60 5.67 3.17
C ILE A 8 -8.01 4.64 2.12
N ALA A 9 -8.63 5.09 1.02
CA ALA A 9 -9.02 4.21 -0.09
C ALA A 9 -7.81 3.47 -0.66
N LEU A 10 -6.68 4.15 -0.85
CA LEU A 10 -5.46 3.51 -1.34
C LEU A 10 -4.92 2.46 -0.36
N ILE A 11 -4.88 2.76 0.94
CA ILE A 11 -4.44 1.81 1.97
C ILE A 11 -5.33 0.56 1.95
N ILE A 12 -6.65 0.75 1.84
CA ILE A 12 -7.61 -0.35 1.70
C ILE A 12 -7.32 -1.17 0.43
N VAL A 13 -7.08 -0.53 -0.71
CA VAL A 13 -6.74 -1.22 -1.96
C VAL A 13 -5.48 -2.07 -1.80
N PHE A 14 -4.40 -1.55 -1.21
CA PHE A 14 -3.19 -2.34 -0.94
C PHE A 14 -3.47 -3.52 -0.02
N GLY A 15 -4.27 -3.32 1.03
CA GLY A 15 -4.67 -4.37 1.96
C GLY A 15 -5.48 -5.48 1.28
N VAL A 16 -6.47 -5.11 0.44
CA VAL A 16 -7.28 -6.06 -0.33
C VAL A 16 -6.43 -6.81 -1.34
N VAL A 17 -5.51 -6.14 -2.04
CA VAL A 17 -4.59 -6.79 -2.99
C VAL A 17 -3.71 -7.81 -2.28
N LEU A 18 -3.10 -7.44 -1.14
CA LEU A 18 -2.27 -8.38 -0.37
C LEU A 18 -3.09 -9.55 0.20
N TRP A 19 -4.33 -9.30 0.60
CA TRP A 19 -5.24 -10.37 1.03
C TRP A 19 -5.57 -11.33 -0.11
N LEU A 20 -5.92 -10.81 -1.30
CA LEU A 20 -6.17 -11.62 -2.50
C LEU A 20 -4.95 -12.47 -2.86
N ILE A 21 -3.76 -11.87 -2.88
CA ILE A 21 -2.51 -12.60 -3.18
C ILE A 21 -2.31 -13.73 -2.15
N ASN A 22 -2.49 -13.47 -0.87
CA ASN A 22 -2.34 -14.48 0.17
C ASN A 22 -3.43 -15.57 0.15
N ALA A 23 -4.64 -15.25 -0.33
CA ALA A 23 -5.77 -16.18 -0.37
C ALA A 23 -5.74 -17.09 -1.61
N PHE A 24 -5.33 -16.56 -2.77
CA PHE A 24 -5.41 -17.27 -4.05
C PHE A 24 -4.07 -17.86 -4.50
N ILE A 25 -2.94 -17.36 -4.01
CA ILE A 25 -1.60 -17.84 -4.39
C ILE A 25 -0.99 -18.60 -3.20
N PRO A 26 -0.97 -19.95 -3.23
CA PRO A 26 -0.27 -20.72 -2.21
C PRO A 26 1.23 -20.47 -2.33
N MET A 27 1.79 -19.71 -1.37
CA MET A 27 3.19 -19.32 -1.34
C MET A 27 3.98 -20.09 -0.27
N PRO A 28 5.26 -20.40 -0.53
CA PRO A 28 6.18 -20.84 0.50
C PRO A 28 6.38 -19.75 1.56
N GLY A 29 6.57 -20.14 2.82
CA GLY A 29 6.62 -19.20 3.96
C GLY A 29 7.64 -18.06 3.82
N ALA A 30 8.80 -18.34 3.20
CA ALA A 30 9.83 -17.32 2.94
C ALA A 30 9.34 -16.21 2.00
N ILE A 31 8.63 -16.57 0.92
CA ILE A 31 8.10 -15.60 -0.06
C ILE A 31 6.98 -14.77 0.57
N LYS A 32 6.12 -15.40 1.38
CA LYS A 32 5.05 -14.70 2.11
C LYS A 32 5.61 -13.61 3.04
N SER A 33 6.68 -13.92 3.76
CA SER A 33 7.34 -12.95 4.65
C SER A 33 7.92 -11.77 3.86
N LEU A 34 8.63 -12.04 2.76
CA LEU A 34 9.18 -11.01 1.87
C LEU A 34 8.09 -10.09 1.31
N LEU A 35 6.97 -10.66 0.84
CA LEU A 35 5.86 -9.87 0.31
C LEU A 35 5.23 -8.96 1.37
N ASN A 36 5.00 -9.48 2.58
CA ASN A 36 4.44 -8.69 3.67
C ASN A 36 5.38 -7.53 4.07
N VAL A 37 6.68 -7.78 4.15
CA VAL A 37 7.68 -6.74 4.44
C VAL A 37 7.72 -5.71 3.32
N LEU A 38 7.69 -6.13 2.06
CA LEU A 38 7.67 -5.24 0.91
C LEU A 38 6.44 -4.32 0.96
N VAL A 39 5.25 -4.87 1.17
CA VAL A 39 4.02 -4.07 1.25
C VAL A 39 4.04 -3.12 2.45
N LEU A 40 4.57 -3.55 3.59
CA LEU A 40 4.75 -2.67 4.75
C LEU A 40 5.64 -1.46 4.43
N ILE A 41 6.78 -1.67 3.77
CA ILE A 41 7.70 -0.60 3.36
C ILE A 41 7.00 0.37 2.41
N VAL A 42 6.29 -0.15 1.40
CA VAL A 42 5.52 0.65 0.45
C VAL A 42 4.48 1.51 1.17
N LEU A 43 3.76 0.93 2.14
CA LEU A 43 2.75 1.65 2.94
C LEU A 43 3.39 2.79 3.75
N ILE A 44 4.52 2.53 4.41
CA ILE A 44 5.23 3.53 5.23
C ILE A 44 5.68 4.70 4.36
N ILE A 45 6.32 4.42 3.22
CA ILE A 45 6.75 5.46 2.27
C ILE A 45 5.54 6.28 1.81
N TYR A 46 4.42 5.62 1.49
CA TYR A 46 3.23 6.29 1.00
C TYR A 46 2.59 7.22 2.05
N ILE A 47 2.61 6.82 3.32
CA ILE A 47 2.13 7.66 4.41
C ILE A 47 3.08 8.85 4.60
N LEU A 48 4.40 8.63 4.63
CA LEU A 48 5.36 9.71 4.82
C LEU A 48 5.34 10.74 3.68
N GLN A 49 5.15 10.33 2.43
CA GLN A 49 5.01 11.25 1.30
C GLN A 49 3.71 12.07 1.39
N PHE A 50 2.64 11.49 1.93
CA PHE A 50 1.36 12.20 2.11
C PHE A 50 1.51 13.35 3.11
N PHE A 51 2.29 13.15 4.18
CA PHE A 51 2.64 14.20 5.13
C PHE A 51 3.73 15.17 4.64
N GLY A 52 4.28 14.95 3.44
CA GLY A 52 5.33 15.80 2.87
C GLY A 52 6.72 15.64 3.52
N ILE A 53 6.92 14.58 4.31
CA ILE A 53 8.19 14.30 5.01
C ILE A 53 9.26 13.79 4.02
N VAL A 54 8.83 13.10 2.97
CA VAL A 54 9.68 12.59 1.88
C VAL A 54 9.19 13.12 0.55
N LYS A 55 10.13 13.28 -0.40
CA LYS A 55 9.78 13.60 -1.80
C LYS A 55 8.84 12.53 -2.36
N THR A 56 7.95 12.91 -3.27
CA THR A 56 7.06 11.97 -3.96
C THR A 56 7.89 10.99 -4.79
N ILE A 57 8.14 9.81 -4.23
CA ILE A 57 8.84 8.70 -4.89
C ILE A 57 7.83 7.77 -5.57
N LEU A 58 6.64 7.62 -4.99
CA LEU A 58 5.54 6.85 -5.55
C LEU A 58 4.50 7.78 -6.17
N PRO A 59 3.94 7.45 -7.35
CA PRO A 59 2.93 8.27 -7.98
C PRO A 59 1.70 8.39 -7.07
N THR A 60 1.26 9.63 -6.85
CA THR A 60 0.04 9.91 -6.09
C THR A 60 -1.18 9.52 -6.93
N ILE A 61 -1.69 8.31 -6.72
CA ILE A 61 -2.87 7.81 -7.42
C ILE A 61 -4.11 8.45 -6.79
N ARG A 62 -4.93 9.11 -7.62
CA ARG A 62 -6.23 9.67 -7.21
C ARG A 62 -7.32 8.68 -7.61
N ILE A 63 -7.77 7.88 -6.64
CA ILE A 63 -8.87 6.91 -6.79
C ILE A 63 -10.21 7.63 -6.70
N LEU A 64 -10.32 8.60 -5.80
CA LEU A 64 -11.51 9.42 -5.61
C LEU A 64 -11.20 10.84 -6.09
N LYS A 65 -11.96 11.32 -7.10
CA LYS A 65 -11.88 12.68 -7.63
C LYS A 65 -12.87 13.58 -6.91
#